data_AF-A0A0L6X3E7-F1
#
_entry.id   AF-A0A0L6X3E7-F1
#
_cell.length_a   1.000
_cell.length_b   1.000
_cell.length_c   1.000
_cell.angle_alpha   90.00
_cell.angle_beta   90.00
_cell.angle_gamma   90.00
#
_symmetry.space_group_name_H-M   'P 1'
#
loop_
_entity.id
_entity.type
_entity.pdbx_description
1 polymer ?
#
loop_
_entity_poly.entity_id
_entity_poly.type
_entity_poly.pdbx_seq_one_letter_code
_entity_poly.pdbx_strand_id
1 'polypeptide(L)' 'MEWVHTSYGQIPPGRRPIEGGYEEHGAKLYHGLALVNGVKVPGKTSEHLGACNVSFGGTEVTITEYEIL' A
#
# COMPACT_ATOMS: atom_id res chain seq x y z
N MET A 1 -14.19 -6.83 1.92
CA MET A 1 -13.45 -5.57 2.13
C MET A 1 -12.84 -5.69 3.51
N GLU A 2 -11.56 -6.05 3.54
CA GLU A 2 -10.81 -6.38 4.76
C GLU A 2 -9.35 -5.99 4.53
N TRP A 3 -8.68 -5.51 5.57
CA TRP A 3 -7.25 -5.25 5.52
C TRP A 3 -6.49 -6.58 5.64
N VAL A 4 -5.53 -6.80 4.76
CA VAL A 4 -4.79 -8.06 4.66
C VAL A 4 -3.31 -7.78 4.75
N HIS A 5 -2.64 -8.40 5.71
CA HIS A 5 -1.19 -8.28 5.81
C HIS A 5 -0.51 -8.82 4.55
N THR A 6 0.41 -8.04 4.00
CA THR A 6 1.22 -8.40 2.84
C THR A 6 2.54 -7.64 2.89
N SER A 7 3.42 -7.95 1.96
CA SER A 7 4.70 -7.27 1.86
C SER A 7 5.24 -7.26 0.44
N TYR A 8 6.22 -6.41 0.19
CA TYR A 8 7.01 -6.41 -1.06
C TYR A 8 6.16 -6.34 -2.34
N GLY A 9 5.07 -5.56 -2.34
CA GLY A 9 4.17 -5.41 -3.49
C GLY A 9 3.27 -6.64 -3.75
N GLN A 10 3.31 -7.68 -2.92
CA GLN A 10 2.56 -8.90 -3.17
C GLN A 10 1.05 -8.67 -3.03
N ILE A 11 0.29 -9.20 -3.98
CA ILE A 11 -1.16 -9.35 -3.84
C ILE A 11 -1.43 -10.68 -3.12
N PRO A 12 -2.08 -10.68 -1.94
CA PRO A 12 -2.36 -11.92 -1.24
C PRO A 12 -3.17 -12.91 -2.09
N PRO A 13 -2.81 -14.20 -2.11
CA PRO A 13 -3.50 -15.20 -2.93
C PRO A 13 -5.01 -15.23 -2.69
N GLY A 14 -5.78 -15.25 -3.77
CA GLY A 14 -7.25 -15.29 -3.72
C GLY A 14 -7.90 -13.98 -3.27
N ARG A 15 -7.14 -12.89 -3.10
CA ARG A 15 -7.67 -11.55 -2.80
C ARG A 15 -7.67 -10.69 -4.05
N ARG A 16 -8.61 -9.74 -4.08
CA ARG A 16 -8.69 -8.70 -5.10
C ARG A 16 -8.64 -7.35 -4.39
N PRO A 17 -7.49 -6.64 -4.45
CA PRO A 17 -7.34 -5.36 -3.77
C PRO A 17 -8.24 -4.30 -4.39
N ILE A 18 -8.56 -3.28 -3.62
CA ILE A 18 -9.36 -2.15 -4.04
C ILE A 18 -8.45 -1.13 -4.73
N GLU A 19 -8.73 -0.89 -6.02
CA GLU A 19 -8.07 0.14 -6.83
C GLU A 19 -8.42 1.53 -6.29
N GLY A 20 -7.40 2.29 -5.91
CA GLY A 20 -7.52 3.68 -5.44
C GLY A 20 -7.05 4.72 -6.44
N GLY A 21 -6.43 4.28 -7.54
CA GLY A 21 -5.91 5.17 -8.59
C GLY A 21 -4.96 4.44 -9.54
N TYR A 22 -4.19 5.22 -10.29
CA TYR A 22 -3.19 4.74 -11.23
C TYR A 22 -2.05 5.75 -11.36
N GLU A 23 -0.86 5.26 -11.71
CA GLU A 23 0.29 6.09 -12.11
C GLU A 23 0.10 6.64 -13.53
N GLU A 24 0.88 7.65 -13.92
CA GLU A 24 0.77 8.29 -15.26
C GLU A 24 0.87 7.29 -16.42
N HIS A 25 1.67 6.24 -16.26
CA HIS A 25 1.83 5.15 -17.23
C HIS A 25 0.76 4.05 -17.10
N GLY A 26 -0.31 4.29 -16.34
CA GLY A 26 -1.49 3.43 -16.22
C GLY A 26 -1.37 2.26 -15.25
N ALA A 27 -0.27 2.14 -14.49
CA ALA A 27 -0.16 1.06 -13.52
C ALA A 27 -1.06 1.31 -12.30
N LYS A 28 -1.78 0.27 -11.87
CA LYS A 28 -2.74 0.36 -10.78
C LYS A 28 -2.09 0.68 -9.44
N LEU A 29 -2.80 1.47 -8.65
CA LEU A 29 -2.50 1.76 -7.25
C LEU A 29 -3.64 1.24 -6.38
N TYR A 30 -3.27 0.65 -5.25
CA TYR A 30 -4.18 0.09 -4.27
C TYR A 30 -4.05 0.83 -2.94
N HIS A 31 -5.08 0.74 -2.11
CA HIS A 31 -5.05 1.29 -0.76
C HIS A 31 -4.15 0.45 0.14
N GLY A 32 -3.09 1.08 0.66
CA GLY A 32 -2.22 0.50 1.67
C GLY A 32 -2.41 1.15 3.04
N LEU A 33 -2.07 0.42 4.10
CA LEU A 33 -2.05 0.90 5.46
C LEU A 33 -0.76 0.40 6.11
N ALA A 34 0.12 1.34 6.48
CA ALA A 34 1.42 1.01 7.08
C ALA A 34 1.52 1.55 8.50
N LEU A 35 2.34 0.92 9.33
CA LEU A 35 2.61 1.38 10.69
C LEU A 35 3.82 2.33 10.68
N VAL A 36 3.61 3.60 11.04
CA VAL A 36 4.67 4.59 11.21
C VAL A 36 4.62 5.10 12.65
N ASN A 37 5.69 4.87 13.41
CA ASN A 37 5.79 5.26 14.82
C ASN A 37 4.59 4.82 15.69
N GLY A 38 4.10 3.59 15.46
CA GLY A 38 2.95 3.03 16.20
C GLY A 38 1.58 3.51 15.73
N VAL A 39 1.50 4.37 14.71
CA VAL A 39 0.25 4.85 14.11
C VAL A 39 0.02 4.18 12.76
N LYS A 40 -1.20 3.71 12.50
CA LYS A 40 -1.60 3.22 11.19
C LYS A 40 -1.87 4.41 10.26
N VAL A 41 -1.12 4.50 9.17
CA VAL A 41 -1.17 5.61 8.21
C VAL A 41 -1.60 5.08 6.84
N PRO A 42 -2.69 5.60 6.25
CA PRO A 42 -3.13 5.18 4.92
C PRO A 42 -2.17 5.71 3.85
N GLY A 43 -2.03 4.97 2.77
CA GLY A 43 -1.17 5.34 1.64
C GLY A 43 -1.49 4.55 0.38
N LYS A 44 -0.53 4.52 -0.54
CA LYS A 44 -0.63 3.81 -1.82
C LYS A 44 0.35 2.64 -1.88
N THR A 45 -0.07 1.55 -2.50
CA THR A 45 0.80 0.40 -2.80
C THR A 45 0.48 -0.16 -4.17
N SER A 46 1.38 -0.96 -4.74
CA SER A 46 1.18 -1.68 -5.98
C SER A 46 2.24 -2.78 -6.13
N GLU A 47 2.03 -3.68 -7.08
CA GLU A 47 3.02 -4.71 -7.43
C GLU A 47 4.35 -4.11 -7.90
N HIS A 48 4.32 -2.96 -8.59
CA HIS A 48 5.52 -2.31 -9.12
C HIS A 48 6.23 -1.39 -8.10
N LEU A 49 5.50 -0.87 -7.10
CA LEU A 49 6.11 -0.08 -6.01
C LEU A 49 6.88 -0.95 -5.02
N GLY A 50 6.49 -2.22 -4.87
CA GLY A 50 7.17 -3.15 -3.96
C GLY A 50 7.04 -2.79 -2.47
N ALA A 51 6.16 -1.85 -2.11
CA ALA A 51 5.98 -1.35 -0.75
C ALA A 51 4.67 -0.55 -0.64
N CYS A 52 4.33 -0.12 0.58
CA CYS A 52 3.33 0.91 0.84
C CYS A 52 4.02 2.25 1.10
N ASN A 53 3.70 3.24 0.28
CA ASN A 53 4.16 4.62 0.43
C ASN A 53 3.08 5.41 1.17
N VAL A 54 3.43 5.97 2.34
CA VAL A 54 2.54 6.77 3.18
C VAL A 54 3.11 8.17 3.40
N SER A 55 2.24 9.17 3.46
CA SER A 55 2.65 10.53 3.80
C SER A 55 2.65 10.70 5.33
N PHE A 56 3.81 10.97 5.92
CA PHE A 56 3.94 11.17 7.36
C PHE A 56 4.98 12.25 7.66
N GLY A 57 4.61 13.23 8.50
CA GLY A 57 5.54 14.30 8.89
C GLY A 57 6.05 15.18 7.74
N GLY A 58 5.28 15.32 6.66
CA GLY A 58 5.67 16.11 5.48
C GLY A 58 6.59 15.41 4.48
N THR A 59 6.90 14.13 4.70
CA THR A 59 7.67 13.29 3.75
C THR A 59 6.88 12.05 3.33
N GLU A 60 7.29 11.43 2.22
CA GLU A 60 6.88 10.08 1.88
C GLU A 60 7.75 9.07 2.64
N VAL A 61 7.11 8.10 3.29
CA VAL A 61 7.75 6.99 3.99
C VAL A 61 7.37 5.69 3.29
N THR A 62 8.36 4.91 2.88
CA THR A 62 8.19 3.62 2.21
C THR A 62 8.33 2.47 3.21
N ILE A 63 7.29 1.64 3.34
CA ILE A 63 7.26 0.50 4.27
C ILE A 63 6.97 -0.78 3.49
N THR A 64 7.84 -1.78 3.62
CA THR A 64 7.73 -3.05 2.89
C THR A 64 6.73 -4.03 3.51
N GLU A 65 6.39 -3.90 4.79
CA GLU A 65 5.37 -4.70 5.49
C GLU A 65 4.15 -3.84 5.83
N TYR A 66 3.00 -4.18 5.29
CA TYR A 66 1.81 -3.34 5.37
C TYR A 66 0.53 -4.16 5.26
N GLU A 67 -0.62 -3.50 5.39
CA GLU A 67 -1.90 -4.08 5.04
C GLU A 67 -2.37 -3.50 3.70
N ILE A 68 -2.92 -4.35 2.84
CA ILE A 68 -3.60 -3.94 1.60
C ILE A 68 -5.11 -4.17 1.76
N LEU A 69 -5.93 -3.26 1.22
CA LEU A 69 -7.41 -3.37 1.24
C LEU A 69 -7.95 -4.04 -0.01
#